data_AF-A0A7X0F2B6-F1
#
_entry.id   AF-A0A7X0F2B6-F1
#
_cell.length_a   1.000
_cell.length_b   1.000
_cell.length_c   1.000
_cell.angle_alpha   90.00
_cell.angle_beta   90.00
_cell.angle_gamma   90.00
#
_symmetry.space_group_name_H-M   'P 1'
#
loop_
_entity.id
_entity.type
_entity.pdbx_description
1 polymer ?
#
loop_
_entity_poly.entity_id
_entity_poly.type
_entity_poly.pdbx_seq_one_letter_code
_entity_poly.pdbx_strand_id
1 'polypeptide(L)'
;MTSGSDHQSRAGQELGVGAGGSTAYALLDDLRGAFRRFYVWRDAQGGWRARPLPKPTIEEIAFGIRQELTAETPLELAFVCTRQRSRRNVHRYLQEYAFERPCRGS
;
A
#
# COMPACT_ATOMS: atom_id res chain seq x y z
N MET A 1 -32.93 61.88 -10.28
CA MET A 1 -32.91 61.83 -11.76
C MET A 1 -32.14 60.58 -12.15
N THR A 2 -32.78 59.75 -12.96
CA THR A 2 -32.40 58.42 -13.42
C THR A 2 -31.39 58.44 -14.57
N SER A 3 -30.84 57.24 -14.85
CA SER A 3 -30.13 56.81 -16.07
C SER A 3 -28.61 57.06 -16.11
N GLY A 4 -27.77 56.13 -16.58
CA GLY A 4 -28.06 54.96 -17.40
C GLY A 4 -27.11 53.79 -17.13
N SER A 5 -27.64 52.60 -17.37
CA SER A 5 -26.87 51.38 -17.64
C SER A 5 -26.31 51.43 -19.05
N ASP A 6 -25.08 50.95 -19.27
CA ASP A 6 -24.79 50.11 -20.44
C ASP A 6 -23.51 49.26 -20.25
N HIS A 7 -23.75 47.96 -20.39
CA HIS A 7 -22.95 46.81 -20.82
C HIS A 7 -21.40 46.73 -20.75
N GLN A 8 -21.01 45.56 -20.23
CA GLN A 8 -19.98 44.61 -20.72
C GLN A 8 -18.50 44.88 -20.43
N SER A 9 -18.00 44.12 -19.44
CA SER A 9 -16.83 43.28 -19.69
C SER A 9 -16.85 42.01 -18.84
N ARG A 10 -17.08 40.91 -19.55
CA ARG A 10 -16.98 39.52 -19.13
C ARG A 10 -15.55 39.07 -19.42
N ALA A 11 -14.73 38.85 -18.40
CA ALA A 11 -13.52 38.01 -18.48
C ALA A 11 -12.94 37.78 -17.07
N GLY A 12 -12.51 36.55 -16.79
CA GLY A 12 -11.73 36.19 -15.60
C GLY A 12 -12.45 35.20 -14.68
N GLN A 13 -12.91 34.06 -15.18
CA GLN A 13 -12.10 32.83 -15.28
C GLN A 13 -12.26 31.96 -14.03
N GLU A 14 -13.10 30.94 -14.20
CA GLU A 14 -13.11 29.73 -13.39
C GLU A 14 -11.69 29.17 -13.27
N LEU A 15 -11.24 28.91 -12.05
CA LEU A 15 -10.18 27.93 -11.80
C LEU A 15 -10.63 27.03 -10.65
N GLY A 16 -11.35 25.99 -11.07
CA GLY A 16 -11.08 24.61 -10.70
C GLY A 16 -10.91 24.32 -9.22
N VAL A 17 -11.98 23.77 -8.63
CA VAL A 17 -11.88 22.79 -7.55
C VAL A 17 -10.97 21.66 -8.04
N GLY A 18 -9.68 21.77 -7.77
CA GLY A 18 -8.67 20.81 -8.20
C GLY A 18 -8.91 19.48 -7.50
N ALA A 19 -9.14 18.44 -8.29
CA ALA A 19 -9.21 17.02 -7.93
C ALA A 19 -7.88 16.46 -7.35
N GLY A 20 -7.20 17.22 -6.46
CA GLY A 20 -5.94 16.85 -5.82
C GLY A 20 -6.08 16.43 -4.36
N GLY A 21 -7.19 16.78 -3.69
CA GLY A 21 -7.43 16.36 -2.31
C GLY A 21 -7.81 14.88 -2.19
N SER A 22 -8.74 14.41 -3.03
CA SER A 22 -9.30 13.06 -2.94
C SER A 22 -8.30 11.94 -3.26
N THR A 23 -7.35 12.19 -4.17
CA THR A 23 -6.34 11.22 -4.60
C THR A 23 -5.18 11.10 -3.61
N ALA A 24 -4.81 12.20 -2.94
CA ALA A 24 -3.77 12.19 -1.91
C ALA A 24 -4.21 11.41 -0.66
N TYR A 25 -5.46 11.59 -0.21
CA TYR A 25 -6.01 10.82 0.92
C TYR A 25 -6.17 9.34 0.57
N ALA A 26 -6.65 9.01 -0.64
CA ALA A 26 -6.73 7.63 -1.11
C ALA A 26 -5.36 6.94 -1.13
N LEU A 27 -4.32 7.63 -1.64
CA LEU A 27 -2.95 7.10 -1.66
C LEU A 27 -2.41 6.87 -0.23
N LEU A 28 -2.68 7.78 0.71
CA LEU A 28 -2.25 7.63 2.10
C LEU A 28 -2.94 6.44 2.80
N ASP A 29 -4.24 6.25 2.56
CA ASP A 29 -4.98 5.11 3.09
C ASP A 29 -4.50 3.78 2.47
N ASP A 30 -4.18 3.77 1.17
CA ASP A 30 -3.61 2.61 0.48
C ASP A 30 -2.24 2.22 1.04
N LEU A 31 -1.37 3.20 1.30
CA LEU A 31 -0.07 2.95 1.95
C LEU A 31 -0.24 2.41 3.36
N ARG A 32 -1.17 2.98 4.14
CA ARG A 32 -1.48 2.51 5.49
C ARG A 32 -1.99 1.06 5.48
N GLY A 33 -2.82 0.72 4.52
CA GLY A 33 -3.31 -0.64 4.29
C GLY A 33 -2.18 -1.62 4.00
N ALA A 34 -1.25 -1.24 3.12
CA ALA A 34 -0.09 -2.04 2.76
C ALA A 34 0.85 -2.29 3.96
N PHE A 35 1.01 -1.30 4.85
CA PHE A 35 1.93 -1.36 5.98
C PHE A 35 1.33 -1.91 7.29
N ARG A 36 0.02 -2.21 7.35
CA ARG A 36 -0.71 -2.62 8.57
C ARG A 36 -0.08 -3.77 9.39
N ARG A 37 0.80 -4.58 8.80
CA ARG A 37 1.49 -5.72 9.44
C ARG A 37 3.00 -5.65 9.29
N PHE A 38 3.55 -4.44 9.19
CA PHE A 38 4.96 -4.20 9.03
C PHE A 38 5.41 -3.10 9.98
N TYR A 39 6.56 -3.31 10.61
CA TYR A 39 7.32 -2.20 11.18
C TYR A 39 8.09 -1.54 10.04
N VAL A 40 7.81 -0.27 9.75
CA VAL A 40 8.39 0.48 8.63
C VAL A 40 9.27 1.60 9.16
N TRP A 41 10.46 1.76 8.60
CA TRP A 41 11.40 2.83 8.95
C TRP A 41 12.23 3.26 7.75
N ARG A 42 12.89 4.42 7.89
CA ARG A 42 13.88 4.89 6.92
C ARG A 42 15.27 4.60 7.46
N ASP A 43 16.14 4.02 6.65
CA ASP A 43 17.52 3.73 7.04
C ASP A 43 18.41 4.98 6.95
N ALA A 44 19.67 4.85 7.41
CA ALA A 44 20.63 5.96 7.44
C ALA A 44 21.03 6.43 6.04
N GLN A 45 20.82 5.60 5.01
CA GLN A 45 21.09 5.89 3.60
C GLN A 45 19.87 6.52 2.90
N GLY A 46 18.77 6.71 3.61
CA GLY A 46 17.54 7.29 3.09
C GLY A 46 16.61 6.30 2.39
N GLY A 47 16.93 5.00 2.38
CA GLY A 47 16.10 3.93 1.85
C GLY A 47 14.99 3.53 2.81
N TRP A 48 13.90 2.99 2.27
CA TRP A 48 12.75 2.52 3.03
C TRP A 48 12.89 1.04 3.36
N ARG A 49 12.63 0.71 4.62
CA ARG A 49 12.74 -0.66 5.15
C ARG A 49 11.44 -1.08 5.81
N ALA A 50 11.13 -2.37 5.71
CA ALA A 50 10.01 -2.96 6.44
C ALA A 50 10.36 -4.36 6.98
N ARG A 51 9.90 -4.63 8.21
CA ARG A 51 9.97 -5.96 8.83
C ARG A 51 8.55 -6.50 9.06
N PRO A 52 8.23 -7.72 8.60
CA PRO A 52 6.92 -8.32 8.82
C PRO A 52 6.63 -8.56 10.30
N LEU A 53 5.36 -8.37 10.69
CA LEU A 53 4.82 -8.66 12.00
C LEU A 53 3.62 -9.62 11.89
N PRO A 54 3.64 -10.80 12.54
CA PRO A 54 4.73 -11.34 13.36
C PRO A 54 5.95 -11.74 12.52
N LYS A 55 7.09 -11.95 13.19
CA LYS A 55 8.33 -12.41 12.55
C LYS A 55 8.05 -13.69 11.73
N PRO A 56 8.62 -13.82 10.52
CA PRO A 56 8.46 -15.04 9.73
C PRO A 56 9.03 -16.27 10.44
N THR A 57 8.36 -17.41 10.30
CA THR A 57 8.87 -18.73 10.74
C THR A 57 9.91 -19.27 9.76
N ILE A 58 10.63 -20.33 10.14
CA ILE A 58 11.62 -20.99 9.27
C ILE A 58 10.94 -21.53 7.99
N GLU A 59 9.76 -22.12 8.11
CA GLU A 59 8.97 -22.62 6.98
C GLU A 59 8.55 -21.50 6.04
N GLU A 60 8.05 -20.38 6.59
CA GLU A 60 7.69 -19.21 5.81
C GLU A 60 8.93 -18.65 5.06
N ILE A 61 10.10 -18.62 5.72
CA ILE A 61 11.35 -18.19 5.10
C ILE A 61 11.74 -19.14 3.97
N ALA A 62 11.63 -20.46 4.17
CA ALA A 62 11.89 -21.46 3.14
C ALA A 62 10.93 -21.31 1.94
N PHE A 63 9.69 -20.85 2.18
CA PHE A 63 8.72 -20.50 1.14
C PHE A 63 8.97 -19.13 0.48
N GLY A 64 10.05 -18.44 0.85
CA GLY A 64 10.45 -17.17 0.26
C GLY A 64 9.84 -15.93 0.91
N ILE A 65 9.29 -16.05 2.12
CA ILE A 65 8.92 -14.91 2.97
C ILE A 65 10.20 -14.32 3.58
N ARG A 66 10.71 -13.26 2.95
CA ARG A 66 11.78 -12.40 3.48
C ARG A 66 11.51 -11.84 4.89
N GLN A 67 12.56 -11.81 5.70
CA GLN A 67 12.56 -11.21 7.05
C GLN A 67 12.63 -9.68 7.04
N GLU A 68 13.21 -9.10 5.99
CA GLU A 68 13.32 -7.67 5.80
C GLU A 68 13.07 -7.33 4.33
N LEU A 69 12.37 -6.22 4.10
CA LEU A 69 12.03 -5.67 2.80
C LEU A 69 12.67 -4.29 2.66
N THR A 70 13.02 -3.92 1.44
CA THR A 70 13.80 -2.72 1.13
C THR A 70 13.27 -2.10 -0.15
N ALA A 71 13.18 -0.79 -0.22
CA ALA A 71 12.85 -0.05 -1.45
C ALA A 71 13.39 1.37 -1.39
N GLU A 72 13.46 2.03 -2.55
CA GLU A 72 13.91 3.43 -2.64
C GLU A 72 12.77 4.40 -2.30
N THR A 73 11.54 4.02 -2.64
CA THR A 73 10.35 4.83 -2.40
C THR A 73 9.36 4.13 -1.46
N PRO A 74 8.50 4.88 -0.76
CA PRO A 74 7.45 4.27 0.08
C PRO A 74 6.41 3.52 -0.76
N LEU A 75 6.15 3.95 -2.00
CA LEU A 75 5.21 3.29 -2.90
C LEU A 75 5.71 1.90 -3.33
N GLU A 76 6.97 1.80 -3.72
CA GLU A 76 7.61 0.52 -4.00
C GLU A 76 7.60 -0.39 -2.77
N LEU A 77 7.90 0.16 -1.59
CA LEU A 77 7.85 -0.61 -0.36
C LEU A 77 6.45 -1.15 -0.09
N ALA A 78 5.40 -0.37 -0.32
CA ALA A 78 4.01 -0.80 -0.17
C ALA A 78 3.65 -1.95 -1.11
N PHE A 79 4.11 -1.89 -2.36
CA PHE A 79 3.94 -2.99 -3.31
C PHE A 79 4.63 -4.27 -2.83
N VAL A 80 5.88 -4.17 -2.38
CA VAL A 80 6.63 -5.31 -1.85
C VAL A 80 5.98 -5.89 -0.59
N CYS A 81 5.52 -5.04 0.34
CA CYS A 81 4.80 -5.45 1.55
C CYS A 81 3.50 -6.20 1.21
N THR A 82 2.74 -5.70 0.23
CA THR A 82 1.49 -6.33 -0.23
C THR A 82 1.76 -7.70 -0.84
N ARG A 83 2.76 -7.80 -1.74
CA ARG A 83 3.16 -9.08 -2.34
C ARG A 83 3.60 -10.09 -1.28
N GLN A 84 4.38 -9.64 -0.29
CA GLN A 84 4.85 -10.46 0.82
C GLN A 84 3.68 -11.01 1.64
N ARG A 85 2.68 -10.17 1.96
CA ARG A 85 1.48 -10.58 2.67
C ARG A 85 0.68 -11.62 1.88
N SER A 86 0.52 -11.44 0.57
CA SER A 86 -0.16 -12.42 -0.29
C SER A 86 0.54 -13.76 -0.28
N ARG A 87 1.88 -13.80 -0.40
CA ARG A 87 2.64 -15.05 -0.29
C ARG A 87 2.43 -15.76 1.04
N ARG A 88 2.41 -15.00 2.14
CA ARG A 88 2.18 -15.55 3.48
C ARG A 88 0.78 -16.15 3.63
N ASN A 89 -0.23 -15.49 3.07
CA ASN A 89 -1.60 -16.03 3.04
C ASN A 89 -1.69 -17.31 2.21
N VAL A 90 -1.04 -17.35 1.05
CA VAL A 90 -0.98 -18.56 0.21
C VAL A 90 -0.28 -19.70 0.95
N HIS A 91 0.85 -19.44 1.60
CA HIS A 91 1.54 -20.44 2.41
C HIS A 91 0.63 -21.04 3.48
N ARG A 92 -0.06 -20.18 4.25
CA ARG A 92 -1.01 -20.62 5.28
C ARG A 92 -2.14 -21.47 4.70
N TYR A 93 -2.73 -21.03 3.59
CA TYR A 93 -3.78 -21.78 2.91
C TYR A 93 -3.30 -23.17 2.45
N LEU A 94 -2.09 -23.26 1.90
CA LEU A 94 -1.50 -24.54 1.50
C LEU A 94 -1.25 -25.46 2.70
N GLN A 95 -0.83 -24.91 3.84
CA GLN A 95 -0.69 -25.67 5.08
C GLN A 95 -2.04 -26.22 5.54
N GLU A 96 -3.08 -25.38 5.65
CA GLU A 96 -4.43 -25.78 6.03
C GLU A 96 -4.97 -26.90 5.11
N TYR A 97 -4.81 -26.75 3.79
CA TYR A 97 -5.24 -27.76 2.82
C TYR A 97 -4.46 -29.09 2.93
N ALA A 98 -3.16 -29.03 3.25
CA ALA A 98 -2.37 -30.24 3.50
C ALA A 98 -2.81 -30.97 4.78
N PHE A 99 -3.26 -30.24 5.80
CA PHE A 99 -3.81 -30.84 7.03
C PHE A 99 -5.20 -31.46 6.83
N GLU A 100 -6.06 -30.88 5.98
CA GLU A 100 -7.39 -31.42 5.67
C GLU A 100 -7.35 -32.70 4.82
N ARG A 101 -6.23 -32.95 4.14
CA ARG A 101 -5.96 -34.18 3.39
C ARG A 101 -4.82 -34.95 4.03
N PRO A 102 -4.98 -35.53 5.25
CA PRO A 102 -4.02 -36.52 5.69
C PRO A 102 -4.04 -37.61 4.64
N CYS A 103 -2.87 -37.95 4.09
CA CYS A 103 -2.67 -38.94 3.06
C CYS A 103 -3.69 -40.08 3.24
N ARG A 104 -4.70 -40.17 2.35
CA ARG A 104 -5.44 -41.42 2.21
C ARG A 104 -4.39 -42.41 1.75
N GLY A 105 -3.92 -43.22 2.70
CA GLY A 105 -2.96 -44.28 2.46
C GLY A 105 -3.40 -45.06 1.24
N SER A 106 -2.49 -45.19 0.28
CA SER A 106 -2.55 -46.26 -0.71
C SER A 106 -1.74 -47.43 -0.18
#